data_AF-A0A9W6J7I4-F1
#
_entry.id   AF-A0A9W6J7I4-F1
#
_cell.length_a   1.000
_cell.length_b   1.000
_cell.length_c   1.000
_cell.angle_alpha   90.00
_cell.angle_beta   90.00
_cell.angle_gamma   90.00
#
_symmetry.space_group_name_H-M   'P 1'
#
loop_
_entity.id
_entity.type
_entity.pdbx_description
1 polymer ?
#
loop_
_entity_poly.entity_id
_entity_poly.type
_entity_poly.pdbx_seq_one_letter_code
_entity_poly.pdbx_strand_id
1 'polypeptide(L)' 'MPSSPSPQMKTERVHLMMAPADVEAIDDVRFNLRFGTRAKAIRFLVKRGLENVAAEAGGLARLPEKGAR' A
#
# COMPACT_ATOMS: atom_id res chain seq x y z
N MET A 1 -30.68 17.26 9.02
CA MET A 1 -29.47 17.81 8.38
C MET A 1 -28.25 17.21 9.07
N PRO A 2 -27.13 16.96 8.37
CA PRO A 2 -26.90 16.09 7.22
C PRO A 2 -26.17 14.79 7.65
N SER A 3 -26.45 13.68 6.96
CA SER A 3 -25.72 12.43 7.11
C SER A 3 -24.25 12.64 6.75
N SER A 4 -23.35 12.40 7.70
CA SER A 4 -21.91 12.52 7.49
C SER A 4 -21.48 11.57 6.36
N PRO A 5 -20.83 12.05 5.27
CA PRO A 5 -20.34 11.16 4.24
C PRO A 5 -19.17 10.37 4.84
N SER A 6 -19.34 9.06 4.98
CA SER A 6 -18.23 8.13 5.20
C SER A 6 -17.14 8.47 4.19
N PRO A 7 -15.87 8.61 4.60
CA PRO A 7 -14.79 8.91 3.67
C PRO A 7 -14.78 7.79 2.64
N GLN A 8 -15.30 8.09 1.45
CA GLN A 8 -15.32 7.19 0.33
C GLN A 8 -13.86 6.78 0.14
N MET A 9 -13.57 5.49 0.33
CA MET A 9 -12.26 4.88 0.12
C MET A 9 -11.93 4.96 -1.38
N LYS A 10 -11.69 6.17 -1.88
CA LYS A 10 -11.35 6.41 -3.27
C LYS A 10 -9.93 5.90 -3.46
N THR A 11 -9.82 4.93 -4.34
CA THR A 11 -8.50 4.53 -4.83
C THR A 11 -7.93 5.69 -5.62
N GLU A 12 -6.78 6.20 -5.19
CA GLU A 12 -6.06 7.27 -5.89
C GLU A 12 -5.05 6.67 -6.87
N ARG A 13 -4.86 7.34 -8.02
CA ARG A 13 -3.80 6.98 -8.98
C ARG A 13 -2.51 7.68 -8.56
N VAL A 14 -1.51 6.89 -8.21
CA VAL A 14 -0.18 7.38 -7.90
C VAL A 14 0.73 7.14 -9.11
N HIS A 15 1.34 8.20 -9.65
CA HIS A 15 2.33 8.14 -10.72
C HIS A 15 3.72 8.31 -10.10
N LEU A 16 4.64 7.38 -10.35
CA LEU A 16 6.04 7.48 -9.91
C LEU A 16 6.99 7.16 -11.06
N MET A 17 8.16 7.79 -11.02
CA MET A 17 9.35 7.32 -11.73
C MET A 17 10.08 6.32 -10.83
N MET A 18 10.47 5.18 -11.41
CA MET A 18 11.20 4.13 -10.70
C MET A 18 12.40 3.71 -11.55
N ALA A 19 13.47 3.27 -10.89
CA ALA A 19 14.61 2.72 -11.61
C ALA A 19 14.18 1.43 -12.33
N PRO A 20 14.85 1.06 -13.44
CA PRO A 20 14.52 -0.17 -14.17
C PRO A 20 14.56 -1.43 -13.29
N ALA A 21 15.53 -1.50 -12.38
CA ALA A 21 15.68 -2.62 -11.44
C ALA A 21 14.49 -2.75 -10.47
N ASP A 22 13.92 -1.63 -10.01
CA ASP A 22 12.75 -1.65 -9.12
C ASP A 22 11.51 -2.16 -9.86
N VAL A 23 11.35 -1.78 -11.14
CA VAL A 23 10.26 -2.25 -12.00
C VAL A 23 10.38 -3.76 -12.24
N GLU A 24 11.59 -4.25 -12.48
CA GLU A 24 11.88 -5.68 -12.66
C GLU A 24 11.53 -6.48 -11.40
N ALA A 25 11.93 -6.02 -10.22
CA ALA A 25 11.58 -6.67 -8.96
C ALA A 25 10.05 -6.74 -8.71
N ILE A 26 9.31 -5.68 -9.10
CA ILE A 26 7.84 -5.70 -9.04
C ILE A 26 7.26 -6.75 -9.99
N ASP A 27 7.82 -6.89 -11.19
CA ASP A 27 7.38 -7.87 -12.17
C ASP A 27 7.71 -9.30 -11.74
N ASP A 28 8.88 -9.55 -11.15
CA ASP A 28 9.22 -10.86 -10.60
C ASP A 28 8.22 -11.32 -9.54
N VAL A 29 7.88 -10.44 -8.60
CA VAL A 29 6.86 -10.72 -7.58
C VAL A 29 5.50 -10.96 -8.22
N ARG A 30 5.16 -10.17 -9.24
CA ARG A 30 3.92 -10.35 -10.00
C ARG A 30 3.87 -11.73 -10.68
N PHE A 31 4.94 -12.18 -11.31
CA PHE A 31 4.99 -13.47 -12.00
C PHE A 31 5.01 -14.64 -11.01
N ASN A 32 5.84 -14.56 -9.97
CA ASN A 32 5.97 -15.60 -8.95
C ASN A 32 4.65 -15.84 -8.19
N LEU A 33 3.93 -14.76 -7.83
CA LEU A 33 2.65 -14.84 -7.13
C LEU A 33 1.43 -14.84 -8.08
N ARG A 34 1.67 -14.90 -9.39
CA ARG A 34 0.65 -14.91 -10.46
C ARG A 34 -0.38 -13.78 -10.34
N PHE A 35 0.10 -12.58 -10.02
CA PHE A 35 -0.75 -11.40 -9.98
C PHE A 35 -1.09 -10.89 -11.39
N GLY A 36 -2.37 -10.65 -11.65
CA GLY A 36 -2.83 -10.17 -12.95
C GLY A 36 -2.28 -8.78 -13.33
N THR A 37 -2.02 -7.90 -12.35
CA THR A 37 -1.58 -6.52 -12.59
C THR A 37 -0.42 -6.09 -11.69
N ARG A 38 0.45 -5.20 -12.20
CA ARG A 38 1.50 -4.56 -11.39
C ARG A 38 0.94 -3.83 -10.17
N ALA A 39 -0.22 -3.18 -10.30
CA ALA A 39 -0.89 -2.52 -9.17
C ALA A 39 -1.22 -3.49 -8.03
N LYS A 40 -1.59 -4.75 -8.32
CA LYS A 40 -1.82 -5.76 -7.28
C LYS A 40 -0.51 -6.16 -6.61
N ALA A 41 0.56 -6.35 -7.37
CA ALA A 41 1.89 -6.66 -6.85
C ALA A 41 2.42 -5.53 -5.95
N ILE A 42 2.31 -4.27 -6.40
CA ILE A 42 2.75 -3.09 -5.63
C ILE A 42 1.98 -2.98 -4.31
N ARG A 43 0.64 -3.12 -4.32
CA ARG A 43 -0.15 -3.09 -3.08
C ARG A 43 0.22 -4.21 -2.11
N PHE A 44 0.51 -5.40 -2.64
CA PHE A 44 0.98 -6.52 -1.84
C PHE A 44 2.34 -6.22 -1.20
N LEU A 45 3.29 -5.71 -1.98
CA LEU A 45 4.61 -5.32 -1.50
C LEU A 45 4.55 -4.22 -0.44
N VAL A 46 3.72 -3.19 -0.64
CA VAL A 46 3.51 -2.13 0.35
C VAL A 46 2.96 -2.71 1.65
N LYS A 47 1.93 -3.56 1.58
CA LYS A 47 1.37 -4.19 2.78
C LYS A 47 2.41 -5.01 3.52
N ARG A 48 3.18 -5.83 2.80
CA ARG A 48 4.22 -6.68 3.39
C ARG A 48 5.38 -5.86 3.98
N GLY A 49 5.76 -4.78 3.31
CA GLY A 49 6.75 -3.83 3.82
C GLY A 49 6.30 -3.17 5.12
N LEU A 50 5.04 -2.74 5.21
CA LEU A 50 4.48 -2.18 6.44
C LEU A 50 4.41 -3.20 7.59
N GLU A 51 4.03 -4.44 7.30
CA GLU A 51 4.05 -5.53 8.30
C GLU A 51 5.48 -5.79 8.82
N ASN A 52 6.47 -5.83 7.92
CA ASN A 52 7.86 -6.02 8.30
C ASN A 52 8.40 -4.82 9.11
N VAL A 53 8.13 -3.59 8.68
CA VAL A 53 8.53 -2.39 9.43
C VAL A 53 7.89 -2.38 10.82
N ALA A 54 6.62 -2.78 10.95
CA ALA A 54 5.95 -2.87 12.25
C ALA A 54 6.58 -3.95 13.15
N ALA A 55 6.99 -5.09 12.58
CA ALA A 55 7.64 -6.17 13.30
C ALA A 55 9.06 -5.79 13.77
N GLU A 56 9.85 -5.14 12.92
CA GLU A 56 11.23 -4.70 13.22
C GLU A 56 11.23 -3.52 14.22
N ALA A 57 10.25 -2.63 14.15
CA ALA A 57 10.22 -1.41 14.95
C ALA A 57 9.69 -1.60 16.39
N GLY A 58 9.08 -2.73 16.74
CA GLY A 58 8.42 -2.91 18.04
C GLY A 58 7.39 -1.80 18.40
N GLY A 59 6.92 -1.00 17.44
CA GLY A 59 6.18 0.22 17.72
C GLY A 59 6.53 1.43 16.84
N LEU A 60 6.21 1.37 15.56
CA LEU A 60 5.74 2.60 14.92
C LEU A 60 4.25 2.67 15.20
N ALA A 61 3.93 3.52 16.19
CA ALA A 61 2.63 3.80 16.74
C ALA A 61 1.51 3.57 15.72
N ARG A 62 0.52 2.78 16.15
CA ARG A 62 -0.87 2.79 15.68
C ARG A 62 -1.14 4.14 15.01
N LEU A 63 -1.08 4.19 13.67
CA LEU A 63 -1.45 5.40 12.92
C LEU A 63 -2.81 5.80 13.48
N PRO A 64 -2.99 7.04 13.96
CA PRO A 64 -4.24 7.42 14.56
C PRO A 64 -5.33 7.17 13.52
N GLU A 65 -6.19 6.20 13.79
CA GLU A 65 -7.49 6.12 13.13
C GLU A 65 -8.08 7.51 13.32
N LYS A 66 -8.31 8.19 12.20
CA LYS A 66 -8.67 9.60 12.15
C LYS A 66 -9.95 9.81 12.96
N GLY A 67 -9.76 10.13 14.23
CA GLY A 67 -10.78 10.41 15.24
C GLY A 67 -10.28 11.60 16.04
N ALA A 68 -10.47 12.79 15.48
CA ALA A 68 -10.33 14.03 16.24
C ALA A 68 -11.34 15.05 15.68
N ARG A 69 -12.50 15.04 16.37
CA ARG A 69 -13.52 16.08 16.49
C ARG A 69 -14.45 16.28 15.29
#